data_AF-A0A6C0BC69-F1
#
_entry.id   AF-A0A6C0BC69-F1
#
_cell.length_a   1.000
_cell.length_b   1.000
_cell.length_c   1.000
_cell.angle_alpha   90.00
_cell.angle_beta   90.00
_cell.angle_gamma   90.00
#
_symmetry.space_group_name_H-M   'P 1'
#
loop_
_entity.id
_entity.type
_entity.pdbx_description
1 polymer ?
#
loop_
_entity_poly.entity_id
_entity_poly.type
_entity_poly.pdbx_seq_one_letter_code
_entity_poly.pdbx_strand_id
1 'polypeptide(L)' 'MQSEAEAKDVEEKPVEALVEEYLASMNEKEKIAYVIAKDHLGTSFNILKSIGYLEWLSKR' A
#
# COMPACT_ATOMS: atom_id res chain seq x y z
N MET A 1 9.97 37.81 5.20
CA MET A 1 9.49 37.46 6.55
C MET A 1 8.08 36.95 6.33
N GLN A 2 7.75 35.67 6.48
CA GLN A 2 8.17 34.62 7.42
C GLN A 2 8.23 33.27 6.64
N SER A 3 9.21 32.42 6.91
CA SER A 3 9.11 31.21 7.76
C SER A 3 8.30 30.10 7.05
N GLU A 4 8.72 28.84 6.97
CA GLU A 4 9.60 28.04 7.80
C GLU A 4 10.20 26.96 6.89
N ALA A 5 11.47 26.62 7.13
CA ALA A 5 11.99 25.35 6.68
C ALA A 5 11.27 24.23 7.46
N GLU A 6 10.69 23.26 6.77
CA GLU A 6 10.48 21.93 7.36
C GLU A 6 11.15 20.91 6.44
N ALA A 7 12.44 20.75 6.66
CA ALA A 7 13.09 19.49 6.37
C ALA A 7 12.44 18.41 7.25
N LYS A 8 11.62 17.57 6.63
CA LYS A 8 11.24 16.27 7.18
C LYS A 8 11.85 15.20 6.29
N ASP A 9 13.13 14.95 6.54
CA ASP A 9 13.75 13.69 6.19
C ASP A 9 13.20 12.64 7.16
N VAL A 10 12.10 12.01 6.74
CA VAL A 10 11.75 10.64 7.10
C VAL A 10 11.32 10.03 5.78
N GLU A 11 11.99 8.96 5.34
CA GLU A 11 11.56 8.14 4.20
C GLU A 11 10.19 7.50 4.49
N GLU A 12 9.13 8.28 4.55
CA GLU A 12 7.74 7.81 4.64
C GLU A 12 7.15 7.93 3.24
N LYS A 13 7.44 6.95 2.38
CA LYS A 13 6.68 6.80 1.13
C LYS A 13 5.19 6.82 1.50
N PRO A 14 4.36 7.66 0.86
CA PRO A 14 2.94 7.69 1.16
C PRO A 14 2.37 6.27 0.99
N VAL A 15 1.55 5.84 1.94
CA VAL A 15 0.93 4.51 1.93
C VAL A 15 0.23 4.21 0.61
N GLU A 16 -0.30 5.24 -0.04
CA GLU A 16 -0.90 5.19 -1.36
C GLU A 16 0.12 4.74 -2.43
N ALA A 17 1.31 5.34 -2.47
CA ALA A 17 2.35 4.98 -3.43
C ALA A 17 2.87 3.55 -3.21
N LEU A 18 3.01 3.10 -1.95
CA LEU A 18 3.41 1.72 -1.68
C LEU A 18 2.33 0.71 -2.12
N VAL A 19 1.06 1.05 -1.95
CA VAL A 19 -0.06 0.24 -2.43
C VAL A 19 -0.07 0.20 -3.95
N GLU A 20 0.19 1.32 -4.62
CA GLU A 20 0.31 1.35 -6.08
C GLU A 20 1.48 0.51 -6.58
N GLU A 21 2.66 0.59 -5.94
CA GLU A 21 3.81 -0.27 -6.26
C GLU A 21 3.50 -1.75 -6.01
N TYR A 22 2.82 -2.07 -4.92
CA TYR A 22 2.39 -3.43 -4.62
C TYR A 22 1.40 -3.95 -5.67
N LEU A 23 0.39 -3.15 -6.03
CA LEU A 23 -0.59 -3.48 -7.07
C LEU A 23 0.07 -3.60 -8.47
N ALA A 24 1.14 -2.85 -8.73
CA ALA A 24 1.94 -2.96 -9.95
C ALA A 24 2.81 -4.21 -9.95
N SER A 25 3.34 -4.60 -8.79
CA SER A 25 4.14 -5.82 -8.60
C SER A 25 3.30 -7.09 -8.57
N MET A 26 1.98 -6.99 -8.35
CA MET A 26 1.03 -8.11 -8.35
C MET A 26 0.83 -8.72 -9.74
N ASN A 27 0.76 -10.04 -9.78
CA ASN A 27 0.33 -10.79 -10.98
C ASN A 27 -1.19 -10.78 -11.15
N GLU A 28 -1.69 -11.19 -12.32
CA GLU A 28 -3.13 -11.29 -12.61
C GLU A 28 -3.91 -12.08 -11.55
N LYS A 29 -3.34 -13.17 -11.03
CA LYS A 29 -3.95 -13.97 -9.95
C LYS A 29 -4.10 -13.19 -8.65
N GLU A 30 -3.11 -12.38 -8.30
CA GLU A 30 -3.13 -11.55 -7.08
C GLU A 30 -4.12 -10.40 -7.22
N LYS A 31 -4.20 -9.79 -8.41
CA LYS A 31 -5.23 -8.78 -8.71
C LYS A 31 -6.64 -9.35 -8.59
N ILE A 32 -6.87 -10.56 -9.10
CA ILE A 32 -8.16 -11.24 -8.95
C ILE A 32 -8.47 -11.51 -7.47
N ALA A 33 -7.51 -12.05 -6.71
CA ALA A 33 -7.68 -12.28 -5.27
C ALA A 33 -7.94 -10.98 -4.50
N TYR A 34 -7.25 -9.90 -4.84
CA TYR A 34 -7.45 -8.56 -4.30
C TYR A 34 -8.86 -8.04 -4.58
N VAL A 35 -9.33 -8.16 -5.82
CA VAL A 35 -10.69 -7.73 -6.20
C VAL A 35 -11.74 -8.54 -5.47
N ILE A 36 -11.57 -9.87 -5.37
CA ILE A 36 -12.48 -10.74 -4.61
C ILE A 36 -12.47 -10.34 -3.13
N ALA A 37 -11.31 -10.15 -2.51
CA ALA A 37 -11.22 -9.76 -1.11
C ALA A 37 -11.82 -8.37 -0.86
N LYS A 38 -11.60 -7.42 -1.77
CA LYS A 38 -12.17 -6.07 -1.72
C LYS A 38 -13.68 -6.10 -1.88
N ASP A 39 -14.21 -6.93 -2.77
CA ASP A 39 -15.65 -7.12 -2.96
C ASP A 39 -16.28 -7.79 -1.73
N HIS A 40 -15.64 -8.82 -1.18
CA HIS A 40 -16.15 -9.57 -0.03
C HIS A 40 -16.06 -8.79 1.30
N LEU A 41 -14.98 -8.04 1.53
CA LEU A 41 -14.79 -7.26 2.76
C LEU A 41 -15.29 -5.81 2.62
N GLY A 42 -15.54 -5.34 1.40
CA GLY A 42 -16.06 -3.99 1.12
C GLY A 42 -15.27 -2.89 1.83
N THR A 43 -15.96 -2.13 2.67
CA THR A 43 -15.38 -1.01 3.45
C THR A 43 -14.45 -1.46 4.59
N SER A 44 -14.51 -2.73 4.99
CA SER A 44 -13.63 -3.30 6.01
C SER A 44 -12.32 -3.83 5.42
N PHE A 45 -12.19 -3.83 4.09
CA PHE A 45 -10.99 -4.29 3.43
C PHE A 45 -9.85 -3.30 3.64
N ASN A 46 -8.74 -3.79 4.20
CA ASN A 46 -7.54 -2.99 4.41
C ASN A 46 -6.33 -3.71 3.82
N ILE A 47 -5.87 -3.21 2.67
CA ILE A 47 -4.71 -3.78 1.97
C ILE A 47 -3.43 -3.65 2.82
N LEU A 48 -3.27 -2.55 3.56
CA LEU A 48 -2.10 -2.30 4.40
C LEU A 48 -1.97 -3.33 5.54
N LYS A 49 -3.10 -3.90 5.97
CA LYS A 49 -3.15 -4.97 6.98
C LYS A 49 -3.28 -6.36 6.35
N SER A 50 -3.29 -6.46 5.03
CA SER A 50 -3.39 -7.76 4.36
C SER A 50 -2.05 -8.49 4.41
N ILE A 51 -2.11 -9.80 4.66
CA ILE A 51 -0.92 -10.66 4.76
C ILE A 51 -0.05 -10.51 3.52
N GLY A 52 -0.64 -10.47 2.33
CA GLY A 52 0.12 -10.33 1.07
C GLY A 52 0.93 -9.02 0.99
N TYR A 53 0.42 -7.91 1.51
CA TYR A 53 1.13 -6.63 1.51
C TYR A 53 2.26 -6.62 2.55
N LEU A 54 2.03 -7.19 3.73
CA LEU A 54 3.05 -7.34 4.76
C LEU A 54 4.20 -8.27 4.30
N GLU A 55 3.86 -9.38 3.66
CA GLU A 55 4.83 -10.32 3.06
C GLU A 55 5.64 -9.65 1.95
N TRP A 56 4.98 -8.84 1.11
CA TRP A 56 5.66 -8.07 0.06
C TRP A 56 6.61 -7.01 0.65
N LEU A 57 6.19 -6.28 1.67
CA LEU A 57 7.05 -5.34 2.41
C LEU A 57 8.26 -6.05 3.04
N SER A 58 8.08 -7.28 3.50
CA SER A 58 9.15 -8.09 4.10
C SER A 58 10.12 -8.69 3.07
N LYS A 59 9.68 -8.83 1.80
CA LYS A 59 10.50 -9.34 0.68
C LYS A 59 11.23 -8.26 -0.09
N ARG A 60 10.85 -7.00 0.06
CA ARG A 60 11.57 -5.84 -0.46
C ARG A 60 12.91 -5.68 0.24
#